data_AF-A0A4U2ZRK2-F1
#
_entry.id   AF-A0A4U2ZRK2-F1
#
_cell.length_a   1.000
_cell.length_b   1.000
_cell.length_c   1.000
_cell.angle_alpha   90.00
_cell.angle_beta   90.00
_cell.angle_gamma   90.00
#
_symmetry.space_group_name_H-M   'P 1'
#
loop_
_entity.id
_entity.type
_entity.pdbx_description
1 polymer ?
#
loop_
_entity_poly.entity_id
_entity_poly.type
_entity_poly.pdbx_seq_one_letter_code
_entity_poly.pdbx_strand_id
1 'polypeptide(L)' 'NYPKFYHKMLDRLAKAQRVLARRNKGSERWNKQRIRVAKLHEKVANQRKNFLHHESKELATHFDVVAIE' A
#
# COMPACT_ATOMS: atom_id res chain seq x y z
N ASN A 1 2.87 -15.19 4.71
CA ASN A 1 1.85 -14.71 5.67
C ASN A 1 1.83 -13.19 5.59
N TYR A 2 0.87 -12.59 4.88
CA TYR A 2 0.91 -11.15 4.59
C TYR A 2 0.85 -10.36 5.91
N PRO A 3 1.77 -9.42 6.15
CA PRO A 3 1.93 -8.86 7.48
C PRO A 3 0.71 -8.03 7.89
N LYS A 4 0.28 -8.16 9.16
CA LYS A 4 -0.91 -7.48 9.73
C LYS A 4 -0.92 -5.96 9.51
N PHE A 5 0.23 -5.32 9.29
CA PHE A 5 0.32 -3.89 8.98
C PHE A 5 -0.30 -3.55 7.62
N TYR A 6 -0.25 -4.47 6.64
CA TYR A 6 -0.74 -4.24 5.28
C TYR A 6 -2.26 -4.11 5.27
N HIS A 7 -2.97 -5.03 5.94
CA HIS A 7 -4.42 -4.96 6.11
C HIS A 7 -4.87 -3.65 6.78
N LYS A 8 -4.19 -3.25 7.86
CA LYS A 8 -4.47 -1.96 8.52
C LYS A 8 -4.28 -0.76 7.59
N MET A 9 -3.32 -0.81 6.68
CA MET A 9 -3.10 0.27 5.72
C MET A 9 -4.16 0.29 4.62
N LEU A 10 -4.56 -0.89 4.12
CA LEU A 10 -5.66 -1.02 3.17
C LEU A 10 -6.98 -0.52 3.76
N ASP A 11 -7.28 -0.81 5.03
CA ASP A 11 -8.46 -0.28 5.71
C ASP A 11 -8.46 1.25 5.78
N ARG A 12 -7.30 1.84 6.07
CA ARG A 12 -7.13 3.30 6.09
C ARG A 12 -7.33 3.90 4.70
N LEU A 13 -6.80 3.25 3.67
CA LEU A 13 -6.99 3.64 2.27
C LEU A 13 -8.45 3.55 1.85
N ALA A 14 -9.14 2.46 2.17
CA ALA A 14 -10.56 2.27 1.88
C ALA A 14 -11.44 3.33 2.57
N LYS A 15 -11.15 3.63 3.84
CA LYS A 15 -11.82 4.73 4.57
C LYS A 15 -11.57 6.08 3.90
N ALA A 16 -10.33 6.37 3.50
CA ALA A 16 -9.99 7.62 2.82
C ALA A 16 -10.68 7.76 1.45
N GLN A 17 -10.77 6.67 0.69
CA GLN A 17 -11.51 6.61 -0.58
C GLN A 17 -13.01 6.85 -0.38
N ARG A 18 -13.61 6.23 0.64
CA ARG A 18 -15.04 6.42 0.96
C ARG A 18 -15.34 7.88 1.35
N VAL A 19 -14.43 8.54 2.07
CA VAL A 19 -14.55 9.97 2.37
C VAL A 19 -14.40 10.82 1.11
N LEU A 20 -13.49 10.47 0.19
CA LEU A 20 -13.31 11.18 -1.07
C LEU A 20 -14.56 11.12 -1.95
N ALA A 21 -15.16 9.93 -2.07
CA ALA A 21 -16.36 9.68 -2.87
C ALA A 21 -17.58 10.48 -2.40
N ARG A 22 -17.66 10.77 -1.10
CA ARG A 22 -18.76 11.57 -0.51
C ARG A 22 -18.54 13.09 -0.61
N ARG A 23 -17.38 13.55 -1.10
CA ARG A 23 -17.06 14.98 -1.20
C ARG A 23 -17.34 15.51 -2.61
N ASN A 24 -17.84 16.74 -2.68
CA ASN A 24 -18.10 17.42 -3.95
C ASN A 24 -16.78 17.66 -4.70
N LYS A 25 -16.67 17.06 -5.89
CA LYS A 25 -15.52 17.20 -6.79
C LYS A 25 -15.26 18.68 -7.06
N GLY A 26 -13.98 19.08 -7.05
CA GLY A 26 -13.56 20.47 -7.26
C GLY A 26 -13.58 21.35 -6.01
N SER A 27 -14.24 20.94 -4.92
CA SER A 27 -14.13 21.67 -3.65
C SER A 27 -12.73 21.57 -3.04
N GLU A 28 -12.33 22.56 -2.26
CA GLU A 28 -11.04 22.57 -1.55
C GLU A 28 -10.90 21.32 -0.65
N ARG A 29 -11.99 20.94 0.02
CA ARG A 29 -12.10 19.74 0.86
C ARG A 29 -11.89 18.46 0.05
N TRP A 30 -12.39 18.39 -1.19
CA TRP A 30 -12.15 17.26 -2.07
C TRP A 30 -10.68 17.20 -2.52
N ASN A 31 -10.08 18.33 -2.89
CA ASN A 31 -8.68 18.35 -3.33
C ASN A 31 -7.71 17.91 -2.21
N LYS A 32 -7.91 18.41 -0.98
CA LYS A 32 -7.16 17.96 0.21
C LYS A 32 -7.29 16.45 0.43
N GLN A 33 -8.49 15.90 0.26
CA GLN A 33 -8.74 14.48 0.45
C GLN A 33 -8.10 13.62 -0.66
N ARG A 34 -8.15 14.06 -1.93
CA ARG A 34 -7.52 13.36 -3.05
C ARG A 34 -6.01 13.22 -2.87
N ILE A 35 -5.35 14.28 -2.41
CA ILE A 35 -3.91 14.26 -2.09
C ILE A 35 -3.63 13.25 -0.96
N ARG A 36 -4.48 13.21 0.08
CA ARG A 36 -4.35 12.23 1.16
C ARG A 36 -4.48 10.78 0.66
N VAL A 37 -5.43 10.52 -0.24
CA VAL A 37 -5.60 9.21 -0.87
C VAL A 37 -4.35 8.83 -1.68
N ALA A 38 -3.80 9.75 -2.47
CA ALA A 38 -2.58 9.51 -3.24
C ALA A 38 -1.38 9.14 -2.35
N LYS A 39 -1.15 9.89 -1.26
CA LYS A 39 -0.08 9.59 -0.28
C LYS A 39 -0.26 8.22 0.38
N LEU A 40 -1.49 7.79 0.64
CA LEU A 40 -1.76 6.46 1.21
C LEU A 40 -1.47 5.36 0.19
N HIS A 41 -1.82 5.54 -1.08
CA HIS A 41 -1.47 4.59 -2.15
C HIS A 41 0.03 4.41 -2.29
N GLU A 42 0.78 5.52 -2.35
CA GLU A 42 2.24 5.51 -2.40
C GLU A 42 2.83 4.73 -1.21
N LYS A 43 2.33 4.99 0.00
CA LYS A 43 2.78 4.28 1.19
C LYS A 43 2.51 2.77 1.13
N VAL A 44 1.34 2.36 0.66
CA VAL A 44 0.99 0.94 0.49
C VAL A 44 1.90 0.27 -0.55
N ALA A 45 2.15 0.93 -1.68
CA ALA A 45 3.03 0.42 -2.73
C ALA A 45 4.47 0.26 -2.22
N ASN A 46 5.02 1.27 -1.54
CA ASN A 46 6.37 1.23 -0.98
C ASN A 46 6.51 0.14 0.08
N GLN A 47 5.51 -0.03 0.96
CA GLN A 47 5.51 -1.10 1.94
C GLN A 47 5.48 -2.49 1.30
N ARG A 48 4.67 -2.68 0.25
CA ARG A 48 4.62 -3.93 -0.50
C ARG A 48 5.96 -4.23 -1.17
N LYS A 49 6.57 -3.22 -1.80
CA LYS A 49 7.88 -3.36 -2.46
C LYS A 49 8.97 -3.72 -1.46
N ASN A 50 9.02 -3.07 -0.30
CA ASN A 50 9.99 -3.38 0.74
C ASN A 50 9.82 -4.80 1.29
N PHE A 51 8.58 -5.25 1.49
CA PHE A 51 8.30 -6.62 1.93
C PHE A 51 8.81 -7.65 0.91
N LEU A 52 8.48 -7.46 -0.38
CA LEU A 52 8.95 -8.35 -1.44
C LEU A 52 10.47 -8.35 -1.58
N HIS A 53 11.13 -7.18 -1.45
CA HIS A 53 12.59 -7.12 -1.47
C HIS A 53 13.21 -7.86 -0.29
N HIS A 54 12.63 -7.75 0.90
CA HIS A 54 13.11 -8.48 2.07
C HIS A 54 12.93 -9.99 1.88
N GLU A 55 11.75 -10.46 1.49
CA GLU A 55 11.52 -11.89 1.22
C GLU A 55 12.45 -12.42 0.12
N SER A 56 12.61 -11.67 -0.98
CA SER A 56 13.51 -12.05 -2.08
C SER A 56 14.97 -12.14 -1.62
N LYS A 57 15.41 -11.21 -0.77
CA LYS A 57 16.77 -11.23 -0.21
C LYS A 57 16.97 -12.42 0.72
N GLU A 58 16.01 -12.70 1.60
CA GLU A 58 16.07 -13.84 2.51
C GLU A 58 16.18 -15.16 1.74
N LEU A 59 15.35 -15.33 0.69
CA LEU A 59 15.38 -16.49 -0.19
C LEU A 59 16.72 -16.63 -0.92
N ALA A 60 17.22 -15.55 -1.54
CA ALA A 60 18.49 -15.58 -2.26
C ALA A 60 19.70 -15.81 -1.34
N THR A 61 19.60 -15.46 -0.06
CA THR A 61 20.67 -15.69 0.92
C THR A 61 20.64 -17.11 1.47
N HIS A 62 19.47 -17.73 1.59
CA HIS A 62 19.30 -19.07 2.17
C HIS A 62 19.37 -20.21 1.16
N PHE A 63 19.10 -19.95 -0.12
CA PHE A 63 19.02 -20.98 -1.15
C PHE A 63 19.93 -20.65 -2.33
N ASP A 64 20.88 -21.53 -2.62
CA ASP A 64 21.80 -21.41 -3.77
C ASP A 64 21.09 -21.66 -5.12
N VAL A 65 19.96 -22.38 -5.10
CA VAL A 65 19.10 -22.62 -6.28
C VAL A 65 17.65 -22.37 -5.88
N VAL A 66 17.03 -21.39 -6.55
CA VAL A 66 15.59 -21.11 -6.42
C VAL A 66 14.92 -21.54 -7.73
N ALA A 67 14.17 -22.65 -7.71
CA ALA A 67 13.33 -23.07 -8.83
C ALA A 67 11.91 -22.52 -8.63
N ILE A 68 11.36 -21.92 -9.68
CA ILE A 68 9.97 -21.43 -9.72
C ILE A 68 9.31 -22.17 -10.89
N GLU A 69 8.24 -22.92 -10.60
CA GLU A 69 7.40 -23.59 -11.60
C GLU A 69 6.20 -22.72 -12.01
#